data_AF-A0A5J4QDA2-F1
#
_entry.id   AF-A0A5J4QDA2-F1
#
_cell.length_a   1.000
_cell.length_b   1.000
_cell.length_c   1.000
_cell.angle_alpha   90.00
_cell.angle_beta   90.00
_cell.angle_gamma   90.00
#
_symmetry.space_group_name_H-M   'P 1'
#
loop_
_entity.id
_entity.type
_entity.pdbx_description
1 polymer ?
#
loop_
_entity_poly.entity_id
_entity_poly.type
_entity_poly.pdbx_seq_one_letter_code
_entity_poly.pdbx_strand_id
1 'polypeptide(L)' 'LHEYYLRKVAEGKNKMSVLNAVRAKLVHRMFAVIRNNKVYEKEYQYKLA' A
#
# COMPACT_ATOMS: atom_id res chain seq x y z
N LEU A 1 -0.26 5.18 -3.75
CA LEU A 1 0.87 4.25 -4.00
C LEU A 1 1.84 4.78 -5.05
N HIS A 2 1.35 5.53 -6.05
CA HIS A 2 2.20 6.20 -7.05
C HIS A 2 3.25 7.14 -6.41
N GLU A 3 2.84 8.03 -5.51
CA GLU A 3 3.77 8.92 -4.78
C GLU A 3 4.82 8.16 -3.97
N TYR A 4 4.44 7.03 -3.35
CA TYR A 4 5.39 6.16 -2.65
C TYR A 4 6.43 5.59 -3.62
N TYR A 5 6.02 5.17 -4.82
CA TYR A 5 6.94 4.69 -5.85
C TYR A 5 7.92 5.79 -6.25
N LEU A 6 7.43 6.97 -6.64
CA LEU A 6 8.27 8.09 -7.07
C LEU A 6 9.27 8.48 -5.99
N ARG A 7 8.81 8.64 -4.74
CA ARG A 7 9.68 8.96 -3.61
C ARG A 7 10.76 7.90 -3.39
N LYS A 8 10.41 6.61 -3.40
CA LYS A 8 11.38 5.54 -3.18
C LYS A 8 12.39 5.40 -4.31
N VAL A 9 11.98 5.64 -5.55
CA VAL A 9 12.91 5.70 -6.69
C VAL A 9 13.83 6.91 -6.57
N ALA A 10 13.32 8.08 -6.15
CA ALA A 10 14.12 9.28 -5.91
C ALA A 10 15.14 9.10 -4.76
N GLU A 11 14.81 8.29 -3.75
CA GLU A 11 15.74 7.86 -2.70
C GLU A 11 16.84 6.88 -3.20
N GLY A 12 16.89 6.58 -4.51
CA GLY A 12 17.89 5.69 -5.12
C GLY A 12 17.59 4.19 -4.98
N LYS A 13 16.38 3.80 -4.56
CA LYS A 13 16.02 2.38 -4.48
C LYS A 13 15.81 1.79 -5.87
N ASN A 14 16.20 0.51 -6.02
CA ASN A 14 16.02 -0.22 -7.27
C ASN A 14 14.53 -0.28 -7.66
N LYS A 15 14.20 0.10 -8.90
CA LYS A 15 12.83 0.18 -9.43
C LYS A 15 12.03 -1.12 -9.24
N MET A 16 12.67 -2.29 -9.42
CA MET A 16 12.00 -3.59 -9.24
C MET A 16 11.67 -3.87 -7.79
N SER A 17 12.58 -3.54 -6.86
CA SER A 17 12.32 -3.67 -5.43
C SER A 17 11.16 -2.77 -4.98
N VAL A 18 11.12 -1.53 -5.46
CA VAL A 18 10.01 -0.60 -5.17
C VAL A 18 8.70 -1.11 -5.76
N LEU A 19 8.70 -1.65 -6.98
CA LEU A 19 7.52 -2.24 -7.59
C LEU A 19 6.99 -3.44 -6.78
N ASN A 20 7.88 -4.30 -6.29
CA ASN A 20 7.53 -5.40 -5.40
C ASN A 20 6.89 -4.89 -4.10
N ALA A 21 7.44 -3.84 -3.50
CA ALA A 21 6.85 -3.21 -2.32
C ALA A 21 5.45 -2.63 -2.60
N VAL A 22 5.21 -2.05 -3.78
CA VAL A 22 3.88 -1.57 -4.19
C VAL A 22 2.88 -2.73 -4.31
N ARG A 23 3.28 -3.85 -4.95
CA ARG A 23 2.45 -5.06 -5.05
C ARG A 23 2.10 -5.62 -3.69
N ALA A 24 3.09 -5.75 -2.80
CA ALA A 24 2.88 -6.23 -1.44
C ALA A 24 1.88 -5.34 -0.67
N LYS A 25 1.99 -4.01 -0.78
CA LYS A 25 1.04 -3.07 -0.15
C LYS A 25 -0.41 -3.27 -0.62
N LEU A 26 -0.63 -3.59 -1.90
CA LEU A 26 -1.97 -3.90 -2.41
C LEU A 26 -2.50 -5.21 -1.84
N VAL A 27 -1.68 -6.27 -1.85
CA VAL A 27 -2.04 -7.57 -1.28
C VAL A 27 -2.41 -7.44 0.19
N HIS A 28 -1.61 -6.75 1.00
CA HIS A 28 -1.92 -6.50 2.40
C HIS A 28 -3.25 -5.75 2.61
N ARG A 29 -3.58 -4.77 1.75
CA ARG A 29 -4.88 -4.08 1.81
C ARG A 29 -6.03 -5.04 1.54
N MET A 30 -5.92 -5.89 0.52
CA MET A 30 -6.95 -6.89 0.21
C MET A 30 -7.18 -7.84 1.39
N PHE A 31 -6.10 -8.38 1.96
CA PHE A 31 -6.19 -9.26 3.13
C PHE A 31 -6.80 -8.56 4.35
N ALA A 32 -6.47 -7.29 4.60
CA ALA A 32 -7.06 -6.53 5.70
C ALA A 32 -8.58 -6.33 5.54
N VAL A 33 -9.03 -6.02 4.33
CA VAL A 33 -10.46 -5.85 4.00
C VAL A 33 -11.22 -7.16 4.19
N ILE A 34 -10.69 -8.27 3.65
CA ILE A 34 -11.29 -9.61 3.78
C ILE A 34 -11.35 -10.03 5.25
N ARG A 35 -10.24 -9.91 5.99
CA ARG A 35 -10.16 -10.30 7.41
C ARG A 35 -11.16 -9.54 8.26
N ASN A 36 -11.38 -8.27 7.98
CA ASN A 36 -12.29 -7.43 8.75
C ASN A 36 -13.74 -7.53 8.27
N ASN A 37 -14.03 -8.31 7.20
CA ASN A 37 -15.32 -8.38 6.54
C ASN A 37 -15.92 -6.99 6.24
N LYS A 38 -15.08 -6.08 5.72
CA LYS A 38 -15.48 -4.71 5.37
C LYS A 38 -15.47 -4.52 3.87
N VAL A 39 -16.20 -3.54 3.37
CA VAL A 39 -16.07 -3.08 1.98
C VAL A 39 -14.81 -2.22 1.87
N TYR A 40 -14.13 -2.25 0.72
CA TYR A 40 -12.97 -1.41 0.49
C TYR A 40 -13.35 0.07 0.48
N GLU A 41 -12.63 0.87 1.27
CA GLU A 41 -12.77 2.32 1.35
C GLU A 41 -11.50 2.97 0.79
N LYS A 42 -11.63 3.82 -0.24
CA LYS A 42 -10.48 4.50 -0.85
C LYS A 42 -9.75 5.41 0.14
N GLU A 43 -10.51 6.18 0.91
CA GLU A 43 -10.02 7.12 1.92
C GLU A 43 -10.25 6.55 3.32
N TYR A 44 -9.62 5.42 3.62
CA TYR A 44 -9.75 4.76 4.93
C TYR A 44 -9.16 5.62 6.05
N GLN A 45 -10.00 6.05 6.99
CA GLN A 45 -9.57 6.79 8.19
C GLN A 45 -9.27 5.81 9.32
N TYR A 46 -8.01 5.76 9.76
CA TYR A 46 -7.65 5.00 10.94
C TYR A 46 -8.10 5.77 12.19
N LYS A 47 -9.12 5.26 12.88
CA LYS A 47 -9.49 5.78 14.20
C LYS A 47 -8.50 5.24 15.22
N LEU A 48 -7.69 6.12 15.81
CA LEU A 48 -7.00 5.79 17.06
C LEU A 48 -8.05 5.68 18.17
N ALA A 49 -7.92 4.62 18.99
CA ALA A 49 -8.74 4.39 20.17
C ALA A 49 -8.34 5.35 21.31
#